data_AF-A0A496ZSP8-F1
#
_entry.id   AF-A0A496ZSP8-F1
#
_cell.length_a   1.000
_cell.length_b   1.000
_cell.length_c   1.000
_cell.angle_alpha   90.00
_cell.angle_beta   90.00
_cell.angle_gamma   90.00
#
_symmetry.space_group_name_H-M   'P 1'
#
loop_
_entity.id
_entity.type
_entity.pdbx_description
1 polymer ?
#
loop_
_entity_poly.entity_id
_entity_poly.type
_entity_poly.pdbx_seq_one_letter_code
_entity_poly.pdbx_strand_id
1 'polypeptide(L)'
;MARKDQRKFFYLACLSDEAFIEMFRQKHLPIKVWAWLNAIKRRRDRLREYLYATFKGDLGKELAITSKKAEEFFEDVKKSKKEFDVRYYLNFLLALGDDIWSSVRNRFEFAYFGKILEHLFNIYLYFDPEINAESYMDEALKDLDLIEKYF
;
A
#
# COMPACT_ATOMS: atom_id res chain seq x y z
N MET A 1 9.79 15.24 13.12
CA MET A 1 10.47 14.37 12.14
C MET A 1 9.79 13.00 11.96
N ALA A 2 8.79 12.63 12.78
CA ALA A 2 8.13 11.32 12.79
C ALA A 2 7.10 11.04 11.66
N ARG A 3 6.54 12.05 10.98
CA ARG A 3 5.40 11.85 10.04
C ARG A 3 5.74 11.05 8.78
N LYS A 4 6.95 11.18 8.23
CA LYS A 4 7.29 10.56 6.92
C LYS A 4 7.52 9.06 7.04
N ASP A 5 8.22 8.61 8.08
CA ASP A 5 8.47 7.19 8.28
C ASP A 5 7.22 6.45 8.75
N GLN A 6 6.30 7.12 9.47
CA GLN A 6 4.98 6.59 9.79
C GLN A 6 4.15 6.23 8.54
N ARG A 7 4.13 7.10 7.52
CA ARG A 7 3.47 6.79 6.23
C ARG A 7 4.09 5.58 5.54
N LYS A 8 5.43 5.44 5.57
CA LYS A 8 6.12 4.25 5.04
C LYS A 8 5.70 2.98 5.76
N PHE A 9 5.69 2.99 7.10
CA PHE A 9 5.26 1.83 7.87
C PHE A 9 3.80 1.51 7.64
N PHE A 10 2.94 2.52 7.48
CA PHE A 10 1.52 2.33 7.21
C PHE A 10 1.29 1.68 5.86
N TYR A 11 1.94 2.21 4.82
CA TYR A 11 1.92 1.60 3.51
C TYR A 11 2.38 0.13 3.53
N LEU A 12 3.48 -0.17 4.21
CA LEU A 12 3.97 -1.54 4.34
C LEU A 12 2.99 -2.44 5.12
N ALA A 13 2.29 -1.89 6.11
CA ALA A 13 1.27 -2.59 6.86
C ALA A 13 0.05 -2.93 5.98
N CYS A 14 -0.42 -2.00 5.14
CA CYS A 14 -1.50 -2.25 4.18
C CYS A 14 -1.14 -3.40 3.22
N LEU A 15 0.11 -3.51 2.78
CA LEU A 15 0.56 -4.62 1.94
C LEU A 15 0.64 -5.98 2.66
N SER A 16 0.52 -6.00 3.98
CA SER A 16 0.46 -7.22 4.81
C SER A 16 -0.92 -7.53 5.37
N ASP A 17 -1.89 -6.67 5.10
CA ASP A 17 -3.24 -6.77 5.62
C ASP A 17 -3.89 -8.10 5.19
N GLU A 18 -4.47 -8.81 6.16
CA GLU A 18 -5.13 -10.10 5.89
C GLU A 18 -6.39 -9.91 5.06
N ALA A 19 -7.13 -8.80 5.25
CA ALA A 19 -8.28 -8.48 4.42
C ALA A 19 -7.84 -8.18 2.98
N PHE A 20 -6.70 -7.51 2.76
CA PHE A 20 -6.10 -7.36 1.43
C PHE A 20 -5.91 -8.73 0.79
N ILE A 21 -5.17 -9.62 1.43
CA ILE A 21 -4.89 -10.96 0.87
C ILE A 21 -6.18 -11.74 0.61
N GLU A 22 -7.15 -11.66 1.51
CA GLU A 22 -8.42 -12.37 1.38
C GLU A 22 -9.28 -11.84 0.22
N MET A 23 -9.29 -10.51 0.00
CA MET A 23 -9.96 -9.91 -1.16
C MET A 23 -9.39 -10.44 -2.49
N PHE A 24 -8.08 -10.72 -2.60
CA PHE A 24 -7.52 -11.34 -3.80
C PHE A 24 -7.84 -12.84 -3.91
N ARG A 25 -7.85 -13.58 -2.79
CA ARG A 25 -8.20 -15.02 -2.79
C ARG A 25 -9.59 -15.27 -3.36
N GLN A 26 -10.56 -14.43 -3.03
CA GLN A 26 -11.95 -14.56 -3.49
C GLN A 26 -12.15 -14.30 -4.99
N LYS A 27 -11.15 -13.77 -5.70
CA LYS A 27 -11.26 -13.35 -7.11
C LYS A 27 -10.77 -14.39 -8.14
N HIS A 28 -10.41 -15.61 -7.73
CA HIS A 28 -9.95 -16.69 -8.62
C HIS A 28 -8.87 -16.23 -9.63
N LEU A 29 -7.85 -15.56 -9.12
CA LEU A 29 -6.89 -14.83 -9.95
C LEU A 29 -5.93 -15.76 -10.70
N PRO A 30 -5.50 -15.38 -11.91
CA PRO A 30 -4.55 -16.16 -12.69
C PRO A 30 -3.17 -16.16 -12.04
N ILE A 31 -2.36 -17.17 -12.39
CA ILE A 31 -1.03 -17.38 -11.79
C ILE A 31 -0.10 -16.17 -11.92
N LYS A 32 -0.23 -15.39 -13.00
CA LYS A 32 0.53 -14.15 -13.22
C LYS A 32 0.29 -13.11 -12.12
N VAL A 33 -0.96 -12.99 -11.64
CA VAL A 33 -1.33 -12.04 -10.57
C VAL A 33 -0.76 -12.50 -9.24
N TRP A 34 -0.80 -13.80 -8.96
CA TRP A 34 -0.16 -14.38 -7.77
C TRP A 34 1.36 -14.19 -7.78
N ALA A 35 2.01 -14.26 -8.94
CA ALA A 35 3.43 -13.99 -9.07
C ALA A 35 3.77 -12.54 -8.66
N TRP A 36 2.97 -11.56 -9.09
CA TRP A 36 3.14 -10.16 -8.67
C TRP A 36 2.87 -9.96 -7.18
N LEU A 37 1.79 -10.55 -6.62
CA LEU A 37 1.50 -10.48 -5.18
C LEU A 37 2.65 -11.05 -4.33
N ASN A 38 3.19 -12.20 -4.70
CA ASN A 38 4.34 -12.80 -4.02
C ASN A 38 5.62 -11.96 -4.18
N ALA A 39 5.77 -11.30 -5.32
CA ALA A 39 6.89 -10.40 -5.56
C ALA A 39 6.77 -9.10 -4.74
N ILE A 40 5.56 -8.59 -4.51
CA ILE A 40 5.28 -7.47 -3.60
C ILE A 40 5.61 -7.87 -2.16
N LYS A 41 5.09 -9.01 -1.67
CA LYS A 41 5.33 -9.49 -0.29
C LYS A 41 6.83 -9.58 0.02
N ARG A 42 7.60 -10.24 -0.85
CA ARG A 42 9.06 -10.38 -0.68
C ARG A 42 9.77 -9.01 -0.63
N ARG A 43 9.37 -8.07 -1.48
CA ARG A 43 9.98 -6.73 -1.52
C ARG A 43 9.60 -5.89 -0.31
N ARG A 44 8.34 -5.93 0.09
CA ARG A 44 7.85 -5.32 1.33
C ARG A 44 8.65 -5.81 2.52
N ASP A 45 8.86 -7.13 2.65
CA ASP A 45 9.59 -7.69 3.79
C ASP A 45 11.05 -7.21 3.83
N ARG A 46 11.73 -7.18 2.67
CA ARG A 46 13.09 -6.61 2.57
C ARG A 46 13.15 -5.13 2.89
N LEU A 47 12.18 -4.35 2.40
CA LEU A 47 12.09 -2.93 2.67
C LEU A 47 11.80 -2.66 4.15
N ARG A 48 10.96 -3.48 4.78
CA ARG A 48 10.69 -3.44 6.22
C ARG A 48 11.93 -3.77 7.04
N GLU A 49 12.68 -4.82 6.69
CA GLU A 49 13.96 -5.17 7.32
C GLU A 49 14.98 -4.03 7.22
N TYR A 50 15.07 -3.39 6.05
CA TYR A 50 15.94 -2.25 5.84
C TYR A 50 15.55 -1.06 6.73
N LEU A 51 14.28 -0.67 6.70
CA LEU A 51 13.79 0.43 7.54
C LEU A 51 14.03 0.14 9.03
N TYR A 52 13.85 -1.13 9.45
CA TYR A 52 14.17 -1.59 10.80
C TYR A 52 15.63 -1.39 11.17
N ALA A 53 16.56 -1.76 10.30
CA ALA A 53 17.99 -1.60 10.57
C ALA A 53 18.41 -0.12 10.63
N THR A 54 17.69 0.78 9.94
CA THR A 54 18.04 2.21 9.87
C THR A 54 17.43 3.07 10.98
N PHE A 55 16.34 2.63 11.60
CA PHE A 55 15.63 3.41 12.61
C PHE A 55 16.17 3.15 14.02
N LYS A 56 16.39 4.21 14.80
CA LYS A 56 16.93 4.11 16.17
C LYS A 56 15.85 4.13 17.28
N GLY A 57 14.64 3.66 16.97
CA GLY A 57 13.48 3.64 17.87
C GLY A 57 12.93 2.25 18.14
N ASP A 58 11.90 2.14 18.99
CA ASP A 58 11.17 0.88 19.24
C ASP A 58 10.24 0.56 18.06
N LEU A 59 10.85 0.11 16.97
CA LEU A 59 10.16 -0.12 15.70
C LEU A 59 9.16 -1.28 15.78
N GLY A 60 9.36 -2.21 16.71
CA GLY A 60 8.41 -3.31 16.94
C GLY A 60 7.07 -2.79 17.42
N LYS A 61 7.07 -1.83 18.35
CA LYS A 61 5.86 -1.12 18.77
C LYS A 61 5.28 -0.27 17.65
N GLU A 62 6.12 0.43 16.89
CA GLU A 62 5.66 1.30 15.81
C GLU A 62 4.98 0.50 14.70
N LEU A 63 5.52 -0.67 14.32
CA LEU A 63 4.89 -1.59 13.38
C LEU A 63 3.57 -2.14 13.92
N ALA A 64 3.52 -2.59 15.18
CA ALA A 64 2.28 -3.11 15.76
C ALA A 64 1.17 -2.06 15.80
N ILE A 65 1.50 -0.82 16.21
CA ILE A 65 0.58 0.31 16.18
C ILE A 65 0.12 0.58 14.74
N THR A 66 1.04 0.55 13.79
CA THR A 66 0.76 0.91 12.41
C THR A 66 -0.05 -0.16 11.68
N SER A 67 0.19 -1.44 11.95
CA SER A 67 -0.66 -2.55 11.52
C SER A 67 -2.07 -2.40 12.04
N LYS A 68 -2.24 -2.16 13.35
CA LYS A 68 -3.56 -1.94 13.95
C LYS A 68 -4.28 -0.73 13.34
N LYS A 69 -3.56 0.37 13.09
CA LYS A 69 -4.10 1.55 12.42
C LYS A 69 -4.58 1.25 11.00
N ALA A 70 -3.86 0.42 10.25
CA ALA A 70 -4.27 0.03 8.89
C ALA A 70 -5.56 -0.79 8.91
N GLU A 71 -5.68 -1.73 9.84
CA GLU A 71 -6.90 -2.51 10.05
C GLU A 71 -8.09 -1.61 10.41
N GLU A 72 -7.92 -0.75 11.42
CA GLU A 72 -8.94 0.21 11.86
C GLU A 72 -9.37 1.14 10.72
N PHE A 73 -8.41 1.68 9.96
CA PHE A 73 -8.66 2.52 8.78
C PHE A 73 -9.57 1.81 7.77
N PHE A 74 -9.22 0.59 7.37
CA PHE A 74 -10.01 -0.11 6.36
C PHE A 74 -11.35 -0.60 6.89
N GLU A 75 -11.49 -0.90 8.18
CA GLU A 75 -12.79 -1.16 8.79
C GLU A 75 -13.70 0.08 8.79
N ASP A 76 -13.16 1.27 9.06
CA ASP A 76 -13.94 2.51 9.01
C ASP A 76 -14.31 2.90 7.57
N VAL A 77 -13.40 2.67 6.62
CA VAL A 77 -13.70 2.84 5.19
C VAL A 77 -14.80 1.87 4.74
N LYS A 78 -14.74 0.59 5.13
CA LYS A 78 -15.79 -0.40 4.81
C LYS A 78 -17.16 -0.01 5.37
N LYS A 79 -17.20 0.59 6.56
CA LYS A 79 -18.46 1.04 7.18
C LYS A 79 -19.03 2.29 6.50
N SER A 80 -18.16 3.19 6.04
CA SER A 80 -18.54 4.49 5.50
C SER A 80 -18.78 4.49 3.99
N LYS A 81 -18.10 3.61 3.22
CA LYS A 81 -18.27 3.47 1.77
C LYS A 81 -19.09 2.21 1.44
N LYS A 82 -20.11 2.36 0.59
CA LYS A 82 -20.92 1.24 0.08
C LYS A 82 -20.15 0.26 -0.82
N GLU A 83 -19.05 0.72 -1.44
CA GLU A 83 -18.30 -0.05 -2.43
C GLU A 83 -16.81 -0.12 -2.06
N PHE A 84 -16.50 -0.80 -0.95
CA PHE A 84 -15.12 -1.19 -0.65
C PHE A 84 -14.79 -2.47 -1.41
N ASP A 85 -14.02 -2.34 -2.50
CA ASP A 85 -13.60 -3.46 -3.34
C ASP A 85 -12.07 -3.49 -3.57
N VAL A 86 -11.60 -4.48 -4.33
CA VAL A 86 -10.17 -4.64 -4.67
C VAL A 86 -9.62 -3.43 -5.42
N ARG A 87 -10.42 -2.81 -6.30
CA ARG A 87 -9.97 -1.66 -7.09
C ARG A 87 -9.75 -0.45 -6.21
N TYR A 88 -10.69 -0.17 -5.30
CA TYR A 88 -10.52 0.86 -4.30
C TYR A 88 -9.23 0.69 -3.50
N TYR A 89 -8.97 -0.53 -3.03
CA TYR A 89 -7.76 -0.81 -2.25
C TYR A 89 -6.48 -0.59 -3.06
N LEU A 90 -6.46 -1.07 -4.31
CA LEU A 90 -5.31 -0.88 -5.20
C LEU A 90 -5.08 0.60 -5.52
N ASN A 91 -6.16 1.36 -5.76
CA ASN A 91 -6.10 2.81 -5.95
C ASN A 91 -5.42 3.48 -4.76
N PHE A 92 -5.91 3.19 -3.55
CA PHE A 92 -5.38 3.71 -2.32
C PHE A 92 -3.88 3.43 -2.16
N LEU A 93 -3.48 2.15 -2.35
CA LEU A 93 -2.09 1.76 -2.22
C LEU A 93 -1.18 2.48 -3.23
N LEU A 94 -1.58 2.52 -4.50
CA LEU A 94 -0.81 3.16 -5.54
C LEU A 94 -0.65 4.67 -5.28
N ALA A 95 -1.72 5.35 -4.82
CA ALA A 95 -1.68 6.77 -4.46
C ALA A 95 -0.72 7.05 -3.29
N LEU A 96 -0.86 6.32 -2.18
CA LEU A 96 0.02 6.47 -1.02
C LEU A 96 1.47 6.08 -1.37
N GLY A 97 1.64 5.00 -2.12
CA GLY A 97 2.96 4.53 -2.52
C GLY A 97 3.67 5.53 -3.44
N ASP A 98 2.95 6.19 -4.36
CA ASP A 98 3.50 7.23 -5.22
C ASP A 98 3.90 8.50 -4.44
N ASP A 99 3.04 8.98 -3.51
CA ASP A 99 3.36 10.07 -2.59
C ASP A 99 4.66 9.77 -1.81
N ILE A 100 4.75 8.57 -1.24
CA ILE A 100 5.96 8.13 -0.54
C ILE A 100 7.14 8.10 -1.50
N TRP A 101 7.02 7.42 -2.65
CA TRP A 101 8.10 7.20 -3.59
C TRP A 101 8.68 8.51 -4.14
N SER A 102 7.83 9.50 -4.45
CA SER A 102 8.22 10.83 -4.92
C SER A 102 9.11 11.58 -3.90
N SER A 103 8.95 11.26 -2.62
CA SER A 103 9.66 11.90 -1.50
C SER A 103 10.92 11.14 -1.06
N VAL A 104 11.12 9.90 -1.52
CA VAL A 104 12.25 9.04 -1.15
C VAL A 104 13.55 9.55 -1.77
N ARG A 105 14.57 9.74 -0.94
CA ARG A 105 15.94 10.13 -1.37
C ARG A 105 16.94 8.98 -1.34
N ASN A 106 16.61 7.91 -0.63
CA ASN A 106 17.47 6.75 -0.50
C ASN A 106 17.33 5.83 -1.71
N ARG A 107 18.45 5.47 -2.35
CA ARG A 107 18.44 4.65 -3.57
C ARG A 107 17.86 3.24 -3.35
N PHE A 108 18.09 2.64 -2.18
CA PHE A 108 17.56 1.33 -1.86
C PHE A 108 16.04 1.40 -1.71
N GLU A 109 15.53 2.31 -0.89
CA GLU A 109 14.09 2.53 -0.74
C GLU A 109 13.45 2.85 -2.10
N PHE A 110 14.05 3.74 -2.89
CA PHE A 110 13.54 4.17 -4.20
C PHE A 110 13.33 2.97 -5.15
N ALA A 111 14.32 2.06 -5.21
CA ALA A 111 14.23 0.88 -6.06
C ALA A 111 13.14 -0.10 -5.58
N TYR A 112 13.00 -0.30 -4.28
CA TYR A 112 12.01 -1.23 -3.73
C TYR A 112 10.59 -0.69 -3.82
N PHE A 113 10.36 0.57 -3.45
CA PHE A 113 9.06 1.23 -3.63
C PHE A 113 8.64 1.22 -5.09
N GLY A 114 9.53 1.62 -6.02
CA GLY A 114 9.23 1.60 -7.44
C GLY A 114 8.83 0.22 -7.97
N LYS A 115 9.52 -0.85 -7.54
CA LYS A 115 9.16 -2.22 -7.94
C LYS A 115 7.87 -2.73 -7.30
N ILE A 116 7.54 -2.28 -6.09
CA ILE A 116 6.25 -2.59 -5.47
C ILE A 116 5.14 -1.89 -6.26
N LEU A 117 5.28 -0.60 -6.56
CA LEU A 117 4.33 0.17 -7.36
C LEU A 117 4.11 -0.43 -8.74
N GLU A 118 5.18 -0.80 -9.45
CA GLU A 118 5.09 -1.47 -10.75
C GLU A 118 4.23 -2.75 -10.69
N HIS A 119 4.43 -3.57 -9.67
CA HIS A 119 3.65 -4.80 -9.50
C HIS A 119 2.21 -4.54 -9.06
N LEU A 120 1.97 -3.55 -8.20
CA LEU A 120 0.62 -3.14 -7.84
C LEU A 120 -0.14 -2.62 -9.07
N PHE A 121 0.53 -1.85 -9.92
CA PHE A 121 -0.06 -1.33 -11.15
C PHE A 121 -0.38 -2.45 -12.14
N ASN A 122 0.50 -3.44 -12.30
CA ASN A 122 0.20 -4.61 -13.13
C ASN A 122 -0.99 -5.43 -12.60
N ILE A 123 -1.16 -5.51 -11.28
CA ILE A 123 -2.32 -6.13 -10.67
C ILE A 123 -3.56 -5.27 -10.92
N TYR A 124 -3.44 -3.95 -10.81
CA TYR A 124 -4.53 -3.01 -11.05
C TYR A 124 -5.07 -3.11 -12.49
N LEU A 125 -4.18 -3.11 -13.49
CA LEU A 125 -4.54 -3.28 -14.90
C LEU A 125 -5.26 -4.61 -15.20
N TYR A 126 -5.11 -5.61 -14.33
CA TYR A 126 -5.90 -6.85 -14.47
C TYR A 126 -7.38 -6.64 -14.11
N PHE A 127 -7.68 -5.75 -13.16
CA PHE A 127 -9.06 -5.43 -12.77
C PHE A 127 -9.65 -4.27 -13.57
N ASP A 128 -8.79 -3.41 -14.14
CA ASP A 128 -9.22 -2.31 -14.98
C ASP A 128 -8.26 -2.10 -16.18
N PRO A 129 -8.45 -2.84 -17.28
CA PRO A 129 -7.56 -2.78 -18.44
C PRO A 129 -7.74 -1.52 -19.30
N GLU A 130 -8.88 -0.83 -19.18
CA GLU A 130 -9.26 0.29 -20.06
C GLU A 130 -8.94 1.66 -19.45
N ILE A 131 -8.46 1.69 -18.21
CA ILE A 131 -8.25 2.94 -17.50
C ILE A 131 -7.14 3.80 -18.11
N ASN A 132 -7.45 5.08 -18.32
CA ASN A 132 -6.49 6.14 -18.59
C ASN A 132 -5.88 6.61 -17.24
N ALA A 133 -4.56 6.72 -17.16
CA ALA A 133 -3.80 7.20 -16.00
C ALA A 133 -4.31 8.54 -15.41
N GLU A 134 -4.95 9.41 -16.19
CA GLU A 134 -5.53 10.67 -15.70
C GLU A 134 -6.80 10.48 -14.86
N SER A 135 -7.70 9.56 -15.25
CA SER A 135 -8.94 9.27 -14.49
C SER A 135 -8.65 8.61 -13.14
N TYR A 136 -7.53 7.90 -13.07
CA TYR A 136 -7.03 7.21 -11.88
C TYR A 136 -6.56 8.18 -10.77
N MET A 137 -5.97 9.32 -11.15
CA MET A 137 -5.39 10.27 -10.20
C MET A 137 -6.44 11.07 -9.42
N ASP A 138 -7.59 11.39 -10.04
CA ASP A 138 -8.65 12.20 -9.39
C ASP A 138 -9.39 11.45 -8.26
N GLU A 139 -9.54 10.13 -8.36
CA GLU A 139 -10.08 9.30 -7.27
C GLU A 139 -9.04 9.07 -6.17
N ALA A 140 -7.79 8.81 -6.56
CA ALA A 140 -6.65 8.67 -5.66
C ALA A 140 -6.43 9.90 -4.76
N LEU A 141 -6.61 11.12 -5.30
CA LEU A 141 -6.45 12.37 -4.56
C LEU A 141 -7.47 12.56 -3.43
N LYS A 142 -8.71 12.09 -3.60
CA LYS A 142 -9.73 12.15 -2.53
C LYS A 142 -9.40 11.25 -1.35
N ASP A 143 -8.69 10.15 -1.60
CA ASP A 143 -8.28 9.23 -0.55
C ASP A 143 -6.98 9.68 0.14
N LEU A 144 -6.16 10.51 -0.51
CA LEU A 144 -5.02 11.22 0.11
C LEU A 144 -5.47 12.18 1.23
N ASP A 145 -6.59 12.89 1.05
CA ASP A 145 -7.20 13.70 2.13
C ASP A 145 -7.61 12.84 3.34
N LEU A 146 -7.95 11.57 3.12
CA LEU A 146 -8.24 10.61 4.20
C LEU A 146 -6.97 10.25 4.98
N ILE A 147 -5.85 10.12 4.26
CA ILE A 147 -4.52 9.83 4.85
C ILE A 147 -4.05 11.00 5.71
N GLU A 148 -4.23 12.25 5.25
CA GLU A 148 -3.90 13.44 6.05
C GLU A 148 -4.74 13.56 7.32
N LYS A 149 -5.98 13.09 7.32
CA LYS A 149 -6.81 13.02 8.53
C LYS A 149 -6.34 11.94 9.51
N TYR A 150 -5.66 10.91 9.03
CA TYR A 150 -5.13 9.80 9.84
C TYR A 150 -3.68 10.02 10.36
N PHE A 151 -2.92 10.98 9.80
CA PHE A 151 -1.49 11.22 10.09
C PHE A 151 -1.11 12.70 10.24
#